data_AF-A0A178HNY7-F1
#
_entry.id   AF-A0A178HNY7-F1
#
_cell.length_a   1.000
_cell.length_b   1.000
_cell.length_c   1.000
_cell.angle_alpha   90.00
_cell.angle_beta   90.00
_cell.angle_gamma   90.00
#
_symmetry.space_group_name_H-M   'P 1'
#
loop_
_entity.id
_entity.type
_entity.pdbx_description
1 polymer ?
#
loop_
_entity_poly.entity_id
_entity_poly.type
_entity_poly.pdbx_seq_one_letter_code
_entity_poly.pdbx_strand_id
1 'polypeptide(L)'
;MTDKTEDKTAPASAAPAGVKTVTLPSSGKVATIRKGKGKDMRLAARHVNPAQDPIGYAMALAAQLTEIDGNPVLPEELDEMEMDDVGAIMSALPGKSLPQEMLSRS
;
A
#
# COMPACT_ATOMS: atom_id res chain seq x y z
N MET A 1 32.07 16.64 -19.70
CA MET A 1 32.65 16.04 -18.47
C MET A 1 32.33 16.98 -17.32
N THR A 2 31.66 16.62 -16.24
CA THR A 2 31.33 15.31 -15.69
C THR A 2 30.19 15.49 -14.70
N ASP A 3 29.29 14.52 -14.77
CA ASP A 3 28.19 14.20 -13.87
C ASP A 3 28.64 14.11 -12.40
N LYS A 4 27.81 14.61 -11.49
CA LYS A 4 27.84 14.22 -10.07
C LYS A 4 26.42 13.97 -9.60
N THR A 5 25.95 12.78 -9.94
CA THR A 5 24.89 12.07 -9.24
C THR A 5 25.30 11.87 -7.77
N GLU A 6 24.57 12.50 -6.84
CA GLU A 6 24.61 12.12 -5.43
C GLU A 6 23.57 11.03 -5.20
N ASP A 7 24.08 9.81 -5.15
CA ASP A 7 23.46 8.61 -4.60
C ASP A 7 23.05 8.88 -3.15
N LYS A 8 21.73 8.88 -2.90
CA LYS A 8 21.18 8.81 -1.55
C LYS A 8 20.54 7.43 -1.39
N THR A 9 21.40 6.42 -1.22
CA THR A 9 21.03 5.12 -0.65
C THR A 9 20.28 5.34 0.66
N ALA A 10 18.95 5.21 0.63
CA ALA A 10 18.12 5.06 1.81
C ALA A 10 18.18 3.60 2.28
N PRO A 11 18.27 3.34 3.60
CA PRO A 11 18.60 2.02 4.10
C PRO A 11 17.46 1.04 3.87
N ALA A 12 17.81 -0.11 3.30
CA ALA A 12 16.98 -1.31 3.31
C ALA A 12 16.63 -1.68 4.76
N SER A 13 15.44 -1.28 5.20
CA SER A 13 14.93 -1.59 6.53
C SER A 13 14.52 -3.06 6.56
N ALA A 14 15.22 -3.83 7.39
CA ALA A 14 15.00 -5.24 7.66
C ALA A 14 13.50 -5.63 7.68
N ALA A 15 13.12 -6.59 6.81
CA ALA A 15 11.76 -7.10 6.71
C ALA A 15 11.30 -7.65 8.08
N PRO A 16 10.30 -7.04 8.74
CA PRO A 16 9.78 -7.58 9.98
C PRO A 16 9.01 -8.87 9.72
N ALA A 17 9.10 -9.85 10.63
CA ALA A 17 8.29 -11.06 10.58
C ALA A 17 6.79 -10.71 10.48
N GLY A 18 6.13 -11.15 9.40
CA GLY A 18 4.73 -10.84 9.09
C GLY A 18 4.50 -9.93 7.88
N VAL A 19 5.45 -9.87 6.95
CA VAL A 19 5.37 -9.17 5.68
C VAL A 19 4.90 -10.11 4.58
N LYS A 20 3.93 -9.69 3.77
CA LYS A 20 3.52 -10.37 2.53
C LYS A 20 4.13 -9.63 1.34
N THR A 21 4.62 -10.38 0.37
CA THR A 21 5.10 -9.83 -0.90
C THR A 21 4.13 -10.18 -2.02
N VAL A 22 3.83 -9.21 -2.87
CA VAL A 22 2.97 -9.36 -4.05
C VAL A 22 3.72 -8.80 -5.24
N THR A 23 3.82 -9.58 -6.30
CA THR A 23 4.30 -9.06 -7.59
C THR A 23 3.13 -8.38 -8.29
N LEU A 24 3.31 -7.11 -8.62
CA LEU A 24 2.32 -6.30 -9.30
C LEU A 24 2.19 -6.76 -10.76
N PRO A 25 0.99 -7.18 -11.21
CA PRO A 25 0.80 -7.79 -12.53
C PRO A 25 1.10 -6.86 -13.70
N SER A 26 0.78 -5.56 -13.62
CA SER A 26 0.96 -4.61 -14.72
C SER A 26 2.39 -4.10 -14.81
N SER A 27 2.99 -3.75 -13.67
CA SER A 27 4.32 -3.15 -13.61
C SER A 27 5.46 -4.16 -13.40
N GLY A 28 5.16 -5.38 -12.92
CA GLY A 28 6.15 -6.39 -12.55
C GLY A 28 6.93 -6.07 -11.28
N LYS A 29 6.65 -4.93 -10.63
CA LYS A 29 7.31 -4.48 -9.40
C LYS A 29 6.92 -5.31 -8.20
N VAL A 30 7.70 -5.26 -7.12
CA VAL A 30 7.42 -6.02 -5.90
C VAL A 30 6.84 -5.11 -4.82
N ALA A 31 5.56 -5.31 -4.53
CA ALA A 31 4.89 -4.70 -3.40
C ALA A 31 5.12 -5.53 -2.12
N THR A 32 5.51 -4.85 -1.06
CA THR A 32 5.82 -5.42 0.24
C THR A 32 4.84 -4.85 1.25
N ILE A 33 3.97 -5.69 1.79
CA ILE A 33 2.85 -5.29 2.64
C ILE A 33 3.11 -5.79 4.06
N ARG A 34 3.32 -4.87 4.99
CA ARG A 34 3.56 -5.22 6.40
C ARG A 34 2.26 -5.53 7.14
N LYS A 35 2.35 -6.32 8.21
CA LYS A 35 1.23 -6.52 9.14
C LYS A 35 0.79 -5.17 9.75
N GLY A 36 -0.43 -4.76 9.44
CA GLY A 36 -1.05 -3.56 10.02
C GLY A 36 -1.33 -3.72 11.50
N LYS A 37 -1.26 -2.60 12.24
CA LYS A 37 -1.66 -2.48 13.64
C LYS A 37 -2.81 -1.48 13.76
N GLY A 38 -3.57 -1.50 14.85
CA GLY A 38 -4.68 -0.56 15.06
C GLY A 38 -4.27 0.93 15.01
N LYS A 39 -2.98 1.25 15.26
CA LYS A 39 -2.45 2.60 15.06
C LYS A 39 -2.48 3.06 13.60
N ASP A 40 -2.33 2.13 12.65
CA ASP A 40 -2.33 2.43 11.23
C ASP A 40 -3.75 2.78 10.76
N MET A 41 -4.75 2.02 11.23
CA MET A 41 -6.17 2.35 11.03
C MET A 41 -6.51 3.74 11.58
N ARG A 42 -6.04 4.07 12.79
CA ARG A 42 -6.28 5.40 13.37
C ARG A 42 -5.57 6.50 12.58
N LEU A 43 -4.39 6.25 12.02
CA LEU A 43 -3.68 7.24 11.22
C LEU A 43 -4.41 7.48 9.89
N ALA A 44 -4.83 6.42 9.19
CA ALA A 44 -5.66 6.54 7.99
C ALA A 44 -6.97 7.31 8.27
N ALA A 45 -7.65 7.00 9.37
CA ALA A 45 -8.90 7.65 9.78
C ALA A 45 -8.75 9.15 10.13
N ARG A 46 -7.52 9.62 10.41
CA ARG A 46 -7.23 11.05 10.62
C ARG A 46 -7.11 11.83 9.31
N HIS A 47 -6.79 11.15 8.21
CA HIS A 47 -6.64 11.76 6.89
C HIS A 47 -7.93 11.65 6.08
N VAL A 48 -8.64 10.51 6.22
CA VAL A 48 -9.88 10.24 5.50
C VAL A 48 -10.94 9.79 6.50
N ASN A 49 -12.12 10.45 6.48
CA ASN A 49 -13.23 10.04 7.32
C ASN A 49 -13.87 8.76 6.72
N PRO A 50 -13.76 7.60 7.39
CA PRO A 50 -14.24 6.33 6.83
C PRO A 50 -15.76 6.27 6.63
N ALA A 51 -16.53 7.15 7.30
CA ALA A 51 -17.98 7.23 7.12
C ALA A 51 -18.40 8.07 5.90
N GLN A 52 -17.49 8.86 5.34
CA GLN A 52 -17.74 9.68 4.15
C GLN A 52 -17.06 9.08 2.93
N ASP A 53 -15.86 8.53 3.11
CA ASP A 53 -15.09 7.90 2.04
C ASP A 53 -14.43 6.59 2.54
N PRO A 54 -15.18 5.47 2.52
CA PRO A 54 -14.65 4.17 2.89
C PRO A 54 -13.53 3.67 1.96
N ILE A 55 -13.58 4.06 0.68
CA ILE A 55 -12.62 3.63 -0.33
C ILE A 55 -11.30 4.36 -0.14
N GLY A 56 -11.33 5.70 -0.03
CA GLY A 56 -10.13 6.49 0.25
C GLY A 56 -9.50 6.14 1.59
N TYR A 57 -10.29 5.77 2.61
CA TYR A 57 -9.75 5.24 3.86
C TYR A 57 -8.98 3.92 3.64
N ALA A 58 -9.52 3.00 2.83
CA ALA A 58 -8.85 1.74 2.52
C ALA A 58 -7.58 1.96 1.67
N MET A 59 -7.60 2.90 0.71
CA MET A 59 -6.41 3.29 -0.07
C MET A 59 -5.33 3.94 0.80
N ALA A 60 -5.71 4.85 1.69
CA ALA A 60 -4.76 5.47 2.63
C ALA A 60 -4.12 4.42 3.56
N LEU A 61 -4.91 3.44 4.02
CA LEU A 61 -4.38 2.33 4.79
C LEU A 61 -3.46 1.43 3.95
N ALA A 62 -3.80 1.19 2.68
CA ALA A 62 -2.96 0.43 1.75
C ALA A 62 -1.60 1.11 1.56
N ALA A 63 -1.60 2.41 1.24
CA ALA A 63 -0.40 3.24 1.09
C ALA A 63 0.52 3.12 2.31
N GLN A 64 -0.06 3.27 3.51
CA GLN A 64 0.70 3.25 4.77
C GLN A 64 1.29 1.89 5.14
N LEU A 65 0.77 0.80 4.56
CA LEU A 65 1.21 -0.57 4.83
C LEU A 65 2.07 -1.15 3.71
N THR A 66 2.14 -0.48 2.56
CA THR A 66 2.73 -1.00 1.33
C THR A 66 3.98 -0.19 0.95
N GLU A 67 5.03 -0.92 0.60
CA GLU A 67 6.22 -0.38 -0.05
C GLU A 67 6.37 -1.04 -1.41
N ILE A 68 6.63 -0.28 -2.48
CA ILE A 68 6.89 -0.82 -3.82
C ILE A 68 8.39 -0.70 -4.08
N ASP A 69 9.05 -1.84 -4.35
CA ASP A 69 10.50 -1.95 -4.53
C ASP A 69 11.30 -1.31 -3.36
N GLY A 70 10.74 -1.37 -2.15
CA GLY A 70 11.34 -0.81 -0.93
C GLY A 70 11.08 0.68 -0.70
N ASN A 71 10.31 1.35 -1.56
CA ASN A 71 9.91 2.74 -1.38
C ASN A 71 8.48 2.83 -0.80
N PRO A 72 8.24 3.70 0.20
CA PRO A 72 6.89 3.93 0.70
C PRO A 72 6.01 4.50 -0.40
N VAL A 73 4.76 4.03 -0.47
CA VAL A 73 3.79 4.47 -1.47
C VAL A 73 2.93 5.58 -0.88
N LEU A 74 2.73 6.67 -1.62
CA LEU A 74 1.77 7.70 -1.26
C LEU A 74 0.35 7.32 -1.74
N PRO A 75 -0.72 7.78 -1.07
CA PRO A 75 -2.09 7.54 -1.53
C PRO A 75 -2.32 8.03 -2.96
N GLU A 76 -1.75 9.18 -3.32
CA GLU A 76 -1.84 9.77 -4.66
C GLU A 76 -1.18 8.90 -5.73
N GLU A 77 -0.10 8.19 -5.38
CA GLU A 77 0.55 7.24 -6.29
C GLU A 77 -0.33 6.01 -6.53
N LEU A 78 -1.08 5.56 -5.53
CA LEU A 78 -2.06 4.48 -5.69
C LEU A 78 -3.23 4.90 -6.60
N ASP A 79 -3.62 6.16 -6.59
CA ASP A 79 -4.67 6.68 -7.48
C ASP A 79 -4.23 6.69 -8.96
N GLU A 80 -2.93 6.89 -9.21
CA GLU A 80 -2.33 6.85 -10.56
C GLU A 80 -1.89 5.44 -10.99
N MET A 81 -2.00 4.44 -10.12
CA MET A 81 -1.64 3.05 -10.42
C MET A 81 -2.71 2.33 -11.24
N GLU A 82 -2.27 1.33 -12.00
CA GLU A 82 -3.14 0.41 -12.72
C GLU A 82 -4.09 -0.32 -11.76
N MET A 83 -5.35 -0.43 -12.13
CA MET A 83 -6.40 -0.99 -11.27
C MET A 83 -6.11 -2.44 -10.84
N ASP A 84 -5.49 -3.25 -11.70
CA ASP A 84 -5.03 -4.61 -11.39
C ASP A 84 -3.96 -4.63 -10.29
N ASP A 85 -3.00 -3.70 -10.35
CA ASP A 85 -1.94 -3.57 -9.34
C ASP A 85 -2.52 -3.13 -7.99
N VAL A 86 -3.42 -2.13 -7.99
CA VAL A 86 -4.13 -1.67 -6.79
C VAL A 86 -4.99 -2.80 -6.20
N GLY A 87 -5.71 -3.55 -7.04
CA GLY A 87 -6.51 -4.70 -6.63
C GLY A 87 -5.68 -5.80 -5.98
N ALA A 88 -4.49 -6.08 -6.52
CA ALA A 88 -3.54 -7.05 -5.96
C ALA A 88 -3.06 -6.63 -4.56
N ILE A 89 -2.71 -5.35 -4.38
CA ILE A 89 -2.32 -4.78 -3.08
C ILE A 89 -3.47 -4.90 -2.08
N MET A 90 -4.67 -4.44 -2.45
CA MET A 90 -5.85 -4.43 -1.58
C MET A 90 -6.26 -5.83 -1.14
N SER A 91 -6.16 -6.82 -2.04
CA SER A 91 -6.46 -8.23 -1.73
C SER A 91 -5.47 -8.86 -0.76
N ALA A 92 -4.24 -8.34 -0.72
CA ALA A 92 -3.18 -8.86 0.15
C ALA A 92 -3.18 -8.23 1.55
N LEU A 93 -3.93 -7.14 1.78
CA LEU A 93 -3.97 -6.45 3.07
C LEU A 93 -4.37 -7.38 4.23
N PRO A 94 -3.71 -7.23 5.40
CA PRO A 94 -3.98 -8.05 6.57
C PRO A 94 -5.22 -7.55 7.32
N GLY A 95 -6.22 -8.42 7.42
CA GLY A 95 -7.55 -8.10 7.97
C GLY A 95 -8.52 -7.87 6.83
N LYS A 96 -9.80 -8.22 7.01
CA LYS A 96 -10.87 -7.90 6.05
C LYS A 96 -11.05 -6.38 6.02
N SER A 97 -10.15 -5.66 5.36
CA SER A 97 -10.12 -4.20 5.26
C SER A 97 -11.06 -3.67 4.18
N LEU A 98 -11.59 -4.56 3.34
CA LEU A 98 -12.66 -4.24 2.40
C LEU A 98 -14.02 -4.49 3.06
N PRO A 99 -15.01 -3.57 2.92
CA PRO A 99 -16.39 -3.87 3.27
C PRO A 99 -16.83 -5.12 2.50
N GLN A 100 -17.06 -6.21 3.23
CA GLN A 100 -17.34 -7.55 2.69
C GLN A 100 -18.58 -7.58 1.78
N GLU A 101 -19.44 -6.55 1.85
CA GLU A 101 -20.61 -6.35 0.99
C GLU A 101 -20.27 -6.19 -0.50
N MET A 102 -19.05 -5.79 -0.86
CA MET A 102 -18.65 -5.61 -2.26
C MET A 102 -18.07 -6.88 -2.92
N LEU A 103 -17.74 -7.92 -2.14
CA LEU A 103 -17.11 -9.15 -2.63
C LEU A 103 -18.08 -10.35 -2.69
N SER A 104 -19.34 -10.16 -2.26
CA SER A 104 -20.34 -11.24 -2.17
C SER A 104 -21.38 -11.22 -3.30
N ARG A 105 -21.07 -10.60 -4.44
CA ARG A 105 -21.87 -10.70 -5.67
C ARG A 105 -20.99 -11.26 -6.80
N SER A 106 -20.74 -12.55 -6.73
CA SER A 106 -20.36 -13.38 -7.88
C SER A 106 -21.44 -14.43 -8.06
#